data_AF-A0A7S1WW69-F1
#
_entry.id   AF-A0A7S1WW69-F1
#
_cell.length_a   1.000
_cell.length_b   1.000
_cell.length_c   1.000
_cell.angle_alpha   90.00
_cell.angle_beta   90.00
_cell.angle_gamma   90.00
#
_symmetry.space_group_name_H-M   'P 1'
#
loop_
_entity.id
_entity.type
_entity.pdbx_description
1 polymer ?
#
loop_
_entity_poly.entity_id
_entity_poly.type
_entity_poly.pdbx_seq_one_letter_code
_entity_poly.pdbx_strand_id
1 'polypeptide(L)'
;FDACNAALKPITRKTCSCDLEQCVDGLDCSHQWEIVPTFNTDADHSQTVGCYQLDLGDAPTCPEDGAETDVFDDTCFGWTLPTPCRSGFAFYRNCSAVTVTACSRFCTGKGMDLSAVIMGRECRCGASLLNGQIWHQDTPNPSLSYDFKTMTHADSIVCPVLLRRYIEPLESGGVSIKYRTTGITDVAYVDSIVAGRRISPELEEHRKEEHDKEALGMVAKEGRRVDPQWTRSCWPSTCGPGRGPWQTRTAVAPTGVNDVWEEYVTVTYSFAAGLDATRKEAFRDAVTAWHTSSCIVLKEEDPAPDPSHHITVGIYDTGSCYLSGMGWGTSSINLGWCNDLQHTGNMIHEIGHALGMNHEQKRSDAQAVYHGEGPHLTMFWANVPASWVPQYLPDDSTYIGSADDGPNDPHTGYADYDFGSIMHYGASNRFDTIPSSSKSLVGQRLSLATGDINQMLDMYQCKLKSYGGTTTATSTLPPVYPTTLTGTNFCSYISSYNTQWTYQGTTASGMPYYQSTVPNVWLLYEPECGAFHSPKWVIQPIVGGPSLTATSDLNGDGDTCSLNAYFSAPPGLPSLPVGTNTWTMYCGSELGWTTDDVTLHDSPTAPPTPAPPTPAPPTPAP
;
A
#
# COMPACT_ATOMS: atom_id res chain seq x y z
N PHE A 1 9.23 28.56 -25.24
CA PHE A 1 9.24 27.88 -23.94
C PHE A 1 10.03 28.63 -22.86
N ASP A 2 10.35 29.92 -23.03
CA ASP A 2 10.94 30.77 -21.97
C ASP A 2 9.91 31.24 -20.92
N ALA A 3 8.88 30.44 -20.67
CA ALA A 3 7.87 30.75 -19.65
C ALA A 3 7.23 29.47 -19.11
N CYS A 4 8.03 28.52 -18.62
CA CYS A 4 7.58 27.78 -17.45
C CYS A 4 7.64 28.78 -16.28
N ASN A 5 6.53 29.47 -16.04
CA ASN A 5 6.37 30.34 -14.88
C ASN A 5 6.72 29.52 -13.63
N ALA A 6 7.73 29.94 -12.87
CA ALA A 6 8.10 29.31 -11.59
C ALA A 6 6.91 29.21 -10.61
N ALA A 7 5.83 29.99 -10.87
CA ALA A 7 4.57 29.99 -10.16
C ALA A 7 3.66 28.75 -10.39
N LEU A 8 4.03 27.81 -11.28
CA LEU A 8 3.21 26.61 -11.57
C LEU A 8 3.78 25.30 -10.98
N LYS A 9 4.85 25.34 -10.18
CA LYS A 9 5.23 24.16 -9.37
C LYS A 9 4.22 24.03 -8.23
N PRO A 10 3.42 22.95 -8.17
CA PRO A 10 2.47 22.78 -7.09
C PRO A 10 3.22 22.64 -5.77
N ILE A 11 2.66 23.26 -4.72
CA ILE A 11 3.23 23.20 -3.38
C ILE A 11 2.72 21.92 -2.73
N THR A 12 3.57 20.93 -2.60
CA THR A 12 3.30 19.75 -1.77
C THR A 12 3.58 20.12 -0.32
N ARG A 13 2.59 19.99 0.56
CA ARG A 13 2.76 20.19 2.01
C ARG A 13 2.84 18.83 2.68
N LYS A 14 3.80 18.67 3.59
CA LYS A 14 3.93 17.52 4.47
C LYS A 14 4.01 18.03 5.90
N THR A 15 3.34 17.34 6.82
CA THR A 15 3.40 17.66 8.25
C THR A 15 4.66 17.01 8.82
N CYS A 16 5.52 17.81 9.44
CA CYS A 16 6.71 17.33 10.14
C CYS A 16 6.47 17.33 11.67
N SER A 17 7.11 16.41 12.39
CA SER A 17 7.08 16.36 13.86
C SER A 17 8.49 16.35 14.41
N CYS A 18 8.84 17.34 15.25
CA CYS A 18 10.15 17.37 15.92
C CYS A 18 10.33 16.24 16.97
N ASP A 19 9.26 15.52 17.31
CA ASP A 19 9.35 14.34 18.17
C ASP A 19 9.75 13.08 17.38
N LEU A 20 9.58 13.09 16.05
CA LEU A 20 9.83 11.95 15.17
C LEU A 20 11.00 12.19 14.19
N GLU A 21 11.22 13.44 13.80
CA GLU A 21 12.22 13.85 12.81
C GLU A 21 13.22 14.85 13.41
N GLN A 22 14.43 14.88 12.87
CA GLN A 22 15.37 15.94 13.20
C GLN A 22 14.92 17.28 12.62
N CYS A 23 14.53 18.19 13.52
CA CYS A 23 14.26 19.58 13.15
C CYS A 23 15.57 20.34 12.91
N VAL A 24 15.67 20.98 11.74
CA VAL A 24 16.81 21.85 11.39
C VAL A 24 16.46 23.27 11.81
N ASP A 25 17.27 23.87 12.69
CA ASP A 25 17.11 25.27 13.11
C ASP A 25 17.17 26.21 11.90
N GLY A 26 16.19 27.12 11.79
CA GLY A 26 16.17 28.17 10.76
C GLY A 26 15.23 27.93 9.57
N LEU A 27 14.41 26.87 9.58
CA LEU A 27 13.29 26.73 8.62
C LEU A 27 12.16 27.68 9.02
N ASP A 28 11.97 28.73 8.21
CA ASP A 28 10.86 29.67 8.36
C ASP A 28 9.54 29.03 7.88
N CYS A 29 8.80 28.46 8.82
CA CYS A 29 7.45 27.94 8.60
C CYS A 29 6.36 29.04 8.62
N SER A 30 6.71 30.32 8.75
CA SER A 30 5.74 31.43 8.89
C SER A 30 5.09 31.87 7.58
N HIS A 31 5.52 31.26 6.49
CA HIS A 31 5.04 31.56 5.16
C HIS A 31 3.65 30.96 4.89
N GLN A 32 2.61 31.73 5.23
CA GLN A 32 1.27 31.52 4.67
C GLN A 32 1.30 31.90 3.18
N TRP A 33 1.22 30.90 2.32
CA TRP A 33 1.08 31.11 0.87
C TRP A 33 -0.27 30.61 0.36
N GLU A 34 -0.82 31.38 -0.57
CA GLU A 34 -2.15 31.22 -1.14
C GLU A 34 -2.36 29.86 -1.79
N ILE A 35 -3.61 29.40 -1.68
CA ILE A 35 -4.15 28.20 -2.29
C ILE A 35 -4.01 28.33 -3.81
N VAL A 36 -3.24 27.45 -4.44
CA VAL A 36 -3.24 27.32 -5.90
C VAL A 36 -4.60 26.74 -6.30
N PRO A 37 -5.30 27.29 -7.31
CA PRO A 37 -6.61 26.80 -7.72
C PRO A 37 -6.54 25.32 -8.07
N THR A 38 -7.53 24.56 -7.59
CA THR A 38 -7.85 23.23 -8.09
C THR A 38 -8.17 23.37 -9.56
N PHE A 39 -7.32 22.80 -10.42
CA PHE A 39 -7.67 22.66 -11.82
C PHE A 39 -8.76 21.59 -11.91
N ASN A 40 -9.83 21.88 -12.65
CA ASN A 40 -10.84 20.89 -13.00
C ASN A 40 -10.13 19.81 -13.82
N THR A 41 -9.77 18.69 -13.18
CA THR A 41 -9.08 17.59 -13.84
C THR A 41 -10.11 16.65 -14.44
N ASP A 42 -9.86 16.20 -15.67
CA ASP A 42 -10.60 15.07 -16.25
C ASP A 42 -10.47 13.86 -15.31
N ALA A 43 -11.46 12.96 -15.29
CA ALA A 43 -11.49 11.74 -14.46
C ALA A 43 -10.35 10.72 -14.71
N ASP A 44 -9.33 11.11 -15.46
CA ASP A 44 -8.12 10.34 -15.78
C ASP A 44 -6.82 11.08 -15.45
N HIS A 45 -6.87 12.23 -14.76
CA HIS A 45 -5.71 13.02 -14.30
C HIS A 45 -4.71 13.37 -15.41
N SER A 46 -5.19 13.42 -16.67
CA SER A 46 -4.36 13.65 -17.85
C SER A 46 -5.06 14.53 -18.87
N GLN A 47 -4.29 15.25 -19.69
CA GLN A 47 -4.84 16.06 -20.78
C GLN A 47 -4.15 15.73 -22.10
N THR A 48 -4.90 15.84 -23.19
CA THR A 48 -4.34 15.76 -24.55
C THR A 48 -3.41 16.94 -24.80
N VAL A 49 -2.19 16.63 -25.22
CA VAL A 49 -1.20 17.65 -25.63
C VAL A 49 -1.36 17.94 -27.11
N GLY A 50 -1.50 16.91 -27.94
CA GLY A 50 -1.69 17.08 -29.37
C GLY A 50 -1.42 15.83 -30.18
N CYS A 51 -1.44 16.02 -31.50
CA CYS A 51 -1.14 14.99 -32.47
C CYS A 51 0.23 15.22 -33.12
N TYR A 52 1.08 14.20 -33.10
CA TYR A 52 2.46 14.26 -33.58
C TYR A 52 2.77 13.14 -34.58
N GLN A 53 3.81 13.39 -35.38
CA GLN A 53 4.37 12.38 -36.28
C GLN A 53 5.12 11.31 -35.49
N LEU A 54 5.10 10.09 -36.02
CA LEU A 54 5.92 8.99 -35.51
C LEU A 54 7.34 9.10 -36.08
N ASP A 55 8.36 8.73 -35.31
CA ASP A 55 9.75 8.80 -35.78
C ASP A 55 9.99 7.84 -36.95
N LEU A 56 10.90 8.22 -37.85
CA LEU A 56 11.20 7.43 -39.04
C LEU A 56 11.76 6.05 -38.65
N GLY A 57 11.04 4.99 -39.03
CA GLY A 57 11.42 3.61 -38.72
C GLY A 57 10.79 3.05 -37.44
N ASP A 58 10.05 3.88 -36.69
CA ASP A 58 9.15 3.41 -35.65
C ASP A 58 7.79 3.05 -36.26
N ALA A 59 7.15 2.01 -35.74
CA ALA A 59 5.87 1.50 -36.20
C ALA A 59 5.13 0.84 -35.04
N PRO A 60 3.79 0.77 -35.09
CA PRO A 60 3.03 0.00 -34.11
C PRO A 60 3.48 -1.47 -34.08
N THR A 61 3.65 -2.01 -32.89
CA THR A 61 4.05 -3.42 -32.68
C THR A 61 2.91 -4.32 -32.29
N CYS A 62 1.80 -3.74 -31.83
CA CYS A 62 0.59 -4.49 -31.53
C CYS A 62 0.01 -5.10 -32.82
N PRO A 63 -0.24 -6.43 -32.85
CA PRO A 63 -0.74 -7.09 -34.03
C PRO A 63 -2.14 -6.58 -34.41
N GLU A 64 -2.50 -6.71 -35.70
CA GLU A 64 -3.76 -6.19 -36.25
C GLU A 64 -5.01 -6.89 -35.72
N ASP A 65 -4.84 -8.12 -35.26
CA ASP A 65 -5.88 -8.94 -34.65
C ASP A 65 -6.13 -8.59 -33.17
N GLY A 66 -5.36 -7.66 -32.59
CA GLY A 66 -5.49 -7.28 -31.19
C GLY A 66 -5.01 -8.35 -30.22
N ALA A 67 -4.21 -9.32 -30.66
CA ALA A 67 -3.64 -10.32 -29.76
C ALA A 67 -2.82 -9.66 -28.65
N GLU A 68 -3.05 -10.13 -27.42
CA GLU A 68 -2.40 -9.59 -26.23
C GLU A 68 -0.90 -9.88 -26.27
N THR A 69 -0.09 -8.88 -25.98
CA THR A 69 1.36 -9.02 -25.91
C THR A 69 1.86 -8.53 -24.56
N ASP A 70 3.04 -8.98 -24.15
CA ASP A 70 3.69 -8.51 -22.94
C ASP A 70 3.74 -6.96 -22.91
N VAL A 71 3.42 -6.41 -21.74
CA VAL A 71 3.41 -4.97 -21.49
C VAL A 71 4.80 -4.39 -21.34
N PHE A 72 5.76 -5.25 -20.96
CA PHE A 72 7.18 -4.93 -20.97
C PHE A 72 7.70 -4.96 -22.41
N ASP A 73 8.32 -3.86 -22.83
CA ASP A 73 8.99 -3.74 -24.13
C ASP A 73 10.51 -3.69 -23.96
N ASP A 74 11.19 -4.81 -24.20
CA ASP A 74 12.65 -4.88 -24.06
C ASP A 74 13.40 -4.15 -25.21
N THR A 75 12.69 -3.55 -26.19
CA THR A 75 13.30 -2.90 -27.37
C THR A 75 14.23 -1.74 -27.01
N CYS A 76 13.91 -0.99 -25.96
CA CYS A 76 14.69 0.18 -25.56
C CYS A 76 15.87 -0.13 -24.62
N PHE A 77 16.09 -1.40 -24.27
CA PHE A 77 17.23 -1.81 -23.46
C PHE A 77 18.55 -1.50 -24.16
N GLY A 78 19.42 -0.75 -23.49
CA GLY A 78 20.74 -0.41 -24.02
C GLY A 78 20.67 0.40 -25.33
N TRP A 79 19.59 1.14 -25.55
CA TRP A 79 19.39 1.94 -26.75
C TRP A 79 20.45 3.04 -26.87
N THR A 80 21.18 3.04 -27.99
CA THR A 80 22.32 3.94 -28.24
C THR A 80 22.14 4.81 -29.48
N LEU A 81 21.02 4.67 -30.19
CA LEU A 81 20.79 5.45 -31.40
C LEU A 81 20.49 6.92 -31.06
N PRO A 82 20.80 7.85 -31.96
CA PRO A 82 20.54 9.28 -31.76
C PRO A 82 19.04 9.62 -31.79
N THR A 83 18.24 8.77 -32.43
CA THR A 83 16.79 8.90 -32.49
C THR A 83 16.17 8.38 -31.20
N PRO A 84 15.13 9.06 -30.65
CA PRO A 84 14.40 8.56 -29.50
C PRO A 84 13.90 7.13 -29.72
N CYS A 85 14.13 6.25 -28.75
CA CYS A 85 13.54 4.92 -28.76
C CYS A 85 12.02 5.05 -28.66
N ARG A 86 11.29 4.32 -29.51
CA ARG A 86 9.82 4.32 -29.53
C ARG A 86 9.20 5.72 -29.61
N SER A 87 9.83 6.62 -30.36
CA SER A 87 9.42 8.03 -30.46
C SER A 87 9.33 8.73 -29.09
N GLY A 88 10.15 8.32 -28.12
CA GLY A 88 10.21 8.89 -26.77
C GLY A 88 9.31 8.23 -25.72
N PHE A 89 8.61 7.13 -26.06
CA PHE A 89 7.80 6.33 -25.12
C PHE A 89 8.46 4.98 -24.85
N ALA A 90 9.61 5.03 -24.17
CA ALA A 90 10.54 3.91 -24.08
C ALA A 90 10.19 2.84 -23.03
N PHE A 91 9.12 3.03 -22.24
CA PHE A 91 8.88 2.21 -21.05
C PHE A 91 7.84 1.14 -21.29
N TYR A 92 6.55 1.44 -21.31
CA TYR A 92 5.53 0.39 -21.42
C TYR A 92 4.82 0.45 -22.75
N ARG A 93 4.33 -0.71 -23.21
CA ARG A 93 3.36 -0.77 -24.30
C ARG A 93 2.16 -1.61 -23.90
N ASN A 94 0.98 -1.32 -24.44
CA ASN A 94 -0.21 -2.11 -24.15
C ASN A 94 -1.15 -2.13 -25.35
N CYS A 95 -1.46 -3.33 -25.85
CA CYS A 95 -2.30 -3.54 -27.03
C CYS A 95 -3.79 -3.55 -26.73
N SER A 96 -4.17 -3.61 -25.46
CA SER A 96 -5.56 -3.62 -24.99
C SER A 96 -6.01 -2.23 -24.53
N ALA A 97 -5.11 -1.44 -23.95
CA ALA A 97 -5.39 -0.10 -23.41
C ALA A 97 -5.38 1.01 -24.48
N VAL A 98 -5.93 0.77 -25.68
CA VAL A 98 -5.76 1.64 -26.87
C VAL A 98 -6.67 2.88 -26.88
N THR A 99 -7.57 3.02 -25.91
CA THR A 99 -8.34 4.25 -25.75
C THR A 99 -7.52 5.29 -25.02
N VAL A 100 -7.80 6.56 -25.31
CA VAL A 100 -7.13 7.74 -24.77
C VAL A 100 -7.13 7.75 -23.24
N THR A 101 -8.24 7.32 -22.61
CA THR A 101 -8.37 7.21 -21.16
C THR A 101 -7.73 5.94 -20.58
N ALA A 102 -7.90 4.79 -21.24
CA ALA A 102 -7.28 3.54 -20.77
C ALA A 102 -5.76 3.63 -20.81
N CYS A 103 -5.20 4.21 -21.87
CA CYS A 103 -3.76 4.40 -22.01
C CYS A 103 -3.20 5.32 -20.93
N SER A 104 -3.85 6.47 -20.67
CA SER A 104 -3.47 7.35 -19.56
C SER A 104 -3.47 6.63 -18.22
N ARG A 105 -4.57 5.93 -17.88
CA ARG A 105 -4.68 5.21 -16.60
C ARG A 105 -3.61 4.13 -16.47
N PHE A 106 -3.36 3.39 -17.54
CA PHE A 106 -2.31 2.40 -17.57
C PHE A 106 -0.93 3.02 -17.33
N CYS A 107 -0.57 4.08 -18.05
CA CYS A 107 0.74 4.74 -17.89
C CYS A 107 0.92 5.39 -16.52
N THR A 108 -0.08 6.13 -16.04
CA THR A 108 -0.08 6.72 -14.68
C THR A 108 0.03 5.63 -13.62
N GLY A 109 -0.67 4.50 -13.82
CA GLY A 109 -0.54 3.27 -13.02
C GLY A 109 0.88 2.75 -12.94
N LYS A 110 1.65 2.89 -14.01
CA LYS A 110 3.07 2.50 -14.07
C LYS A 110 4.04 3.62 -13.65
N GLY A 111 3.56 4.71 -13.06
CA GLY A 111 4.37 5.85 -12.61
C GLY A 111 4.82 6.80 -13.72
N MET A 112 4.32 6.60 -14.95
CA MET A 112 4.68 7.40 -16.13
C MET A 112 3.78 8.62 -16.26
N ASP A 113 4.35 9.78 -16.54
CA ASP A 113 3.62 11.05 -16.67
C ASP A 113 3.29 11.42 -18.12
N LEU A 114 3.71 10.60 -19.09
CA LEU A 114 3.33 10.71 -20.50
C LEU A 114 2.68 9.40 -21.00
N SER A 115 1.64 9.55 -21.81
CA SER A 115 0.99 8.44 -22.50
C SER A 115 0.75 8.81 -23.97
N ALA A 116 0.83 7.83 -24.86
CA ALA A 116 0.49 8.01 -26.25
C ALA A 116 -0.27 6.83 -26.84
N VAL A 117 -1.32 7.17 -27.59
CA VAL A 117 -2.01 6.20 -28.45
C VAL A 117 -1.42 6.31 -29.84
N ILE A 118 -0.72 5.26 -30.27
CA ILE A 118 -0.05 5.17 -31.56
C ILE A 118 -1.03 4.61 -32.59
N MET A 119 -1.36 5.41 -33.60
CA MET A 119 -2.28 5.07 -34.70
C MET A 119 -3.64 4.49 -34.25
N GLY A 120 -4.09 4.78 -33.03
CA GLY A 120 -5.32 4.22 -32.45
C GLY A 120 -5.24 2.73 -32.06
N ARG A 121 -4.04 2.13 -31.99
CA ARG A 121 -3.86 0.66 -31.91
C ARG A 121 -2.86 0.18 -30.87
N GLU A 122 -2.04 1.06 -30.32
CA GLU A 122 -1.05 0.69 -29.31
C GLU A 122 -0.95 1.83 -28.31
N CYS A 123 -1.08 1.52 -27.02
CA CYS A 123 -0.71 2.45 -25.97
C CYS A 123 0.80 2.35 -25.71
N ARG A 124 1.48 3.49 -25.56
CA ARG A 124 2.86 3.56 -25.10
C ARG A 124 3.03 4.56 -23.96
N CYS A 125 3.90 4.25 -23.01
CA CYS A 125 4.16 5.08 -21.84
C CYS A 125 5.57 5.66 -21.87
N GLY A 126 5.66 6.93 -21.44
CA GLY A 126 6.88 7.71 -21.43
C GLY A 126 7.03 8.48 -20.13
N ALA A 127 8.26 8.82 -19.79
CA ALA A 127 8.55 9.74 -18.71
C ALA A 127 9.04 11.08 -19.27
N SER A 128 8.47 12.19 -18.79
CA SER A 128 9.00 13.51 -19.11
C SER A 128 10.28 13.77 -18.33
N LEU A 129 11.01 14.82 -18.71
CA LEU A 129 12.20 15.28 -17.99
C LEU A 129 11.90 15.77 -16.56
N LEU A 130 10.62 16.00 -16.23
CA LEU A 130 10.19 16.47 -14.90
C LEU A 130 9.92 15.30 -13.94
N ASN A 131 9.69 14.10 -14.46
CA ASN A 131 9.44 12.90 -13.68
C ASN A 131 10.76 12.29 -13.21
N GLY A 132 11.46 13.04 -12.35
CA GLY A 132 12.76 12.67 -11.78
C GLY A 132 12.76 11.29 -11.13
N GLN A 133 11.63 10.76 -10.69
CA GLN A 133 11.59 9.42 -10.07
C GLN A 133 11.94 8.29 -11.04
N ILE A 134 11.35 8.33 -12.23
CA ILE A 134 11.70 7.37 -13.29
C ILE A 134 13.20 7.46 -13.64
N TRP A 135 13.79 8.65 -13.51
CA TRP A 135 15.19 8.90 -13.85
C TRP A 135 16.14 8.81 -12.65
N HIS A 136 15.72 8.27 -11.51
CA HIS A 136 16.54 8.18 -10.29
C HIS A 136 17.13 9.53 -9.82
N GLN A 137 16.41 10.62 -10.09
CA GLN A 137 16.83 12.01 -9.88
C GLN A 137 18.08 12.43 -10.69
N ASP A 138 18.54 11.58 -11.61
CA ASP A 138 19.64 11.86 -12.52
C ASP A 138 19.16 12.57 -13.79
N THR A 139 20.12 12.95 -14.64
CA THR A 139 19.80 13.56 -15.93
C THR A 139 19.16 12.51 -16.86
N PRO A 140 17.92 12.72 -17.34
CA PRO A 140 17.25 11.79 -18.23
C PRO A 140 18.06 11.54 -19.50
N ASN A 141 18.10 10.30 -19.97
CA ASN A 141 18.71 9.96 -21.26
C ASN A 141 17.83 10.51 -22.40
N PRO A 142 18.33 11.46 -23.23
CA PRO A 142 17.53 12.06 -24.30
C PRO A 142 16.99 11.02 -25.30
N SER A 143 17.69 9.91 -25.50
CA SER A 143 17.25 8.84 -26.40
C SER A 143 16.14 7.95 -25.81
N LEU A 144 15.82 8.08 -24.52
CA LEU A 144 14.72 7.36 -23.85
C LEU A 144 13.57 8.28 -23.45
N SER A 145 13.78 9.60 -23.48
CA SER A 145 12.80 10.61 -23.09
C SER A 145 12.10 11.24 -24.29
N TYR A 146 10.88 11.69 -24.09
CA TYR A 146 10.15 12.47 -25.08
C TYR A 146 10.60 13.95 -25.09
N ASP A 147 11.17 14.45 -26.20
CA ASP A 147 11.51 15.87 -26.37
C ASP A 147 10.44 16.61 -27.18
N PHE A 148 9.64 17.43 -26.49
CA PHE A 148 8.58 18.24 -27.10
C PHE A 148 9.09 19.26 -28.12
N LYS A 149 10.38 19.64 -28.11
CA LYS A 149 10.93 20.68 -28.99
C LYS A 149 11.27 20.17 -30.38
N THR A 150 11.54 18.88 -30.52
CA THR A 150 12.02 18.30 -31.79
C THR A 150 10.89 17.74 -32.64
N MET A 151 9.65 17.82 -32.17
CA MET A 151 8.56 17.07 -32.77
C MET A 151 7.74 17.85 -33.79
N THR A 152 7.33 17.11 -34.82
CA THR A 152 6.54 17.63 -35.93
C THR A 152 5.07 17.30 -35.68
N HIS A 153 4.21 18.31 -35.71
CA HIS A 153 2.77 18.12 -35.64
C HIS A 153 2.25 17.31 -36.82
N ALA A 154 1.23 16.49 -36.58
CA ALA A 154 0.56 15.72 -37.61
C ALA A 154 -0.84 16.27 -37.88
N ASP A 155 -1.05 16.77 -39.10
CA ASP A 155 -2.38 17.07 -39.65
C ASP A 155 -2.91 15.82 -40.36
N SER A 156 -3.39 14.86 -39.58
CA SER A 156 -3.96 13.60 -40.09
C SER A 156 -5.28 13.28 -39.39
N ILE A 157 -6.22 12.68 -40.14
CA ILE A 157 -7.50 12.18 -39.61
C ILE A 157 -7.27 11.07 -38.58
N VAL A 158 -6.28 10.20 -38.83
CA VAL A 158 -5.80 9.21 -37.87
C VAL A 158 -4.52 9.73 -37.27
N CYS A 159 -4.55 10.06 -35.98
CA CYS A 159 -3.39 10.62 -35.32
C CYS A 159 -2.26 9.58 -35.19
N PRO A 160 -1.05 9.82 -35.74
CA PRO A 160 0.05 8.87 -35.63
C PRO A 160 0.50 8.68 -34.19
N VAL A 161 0.67 9.77 -33.45
CA VAL A 161 1.00 9.79 -32.01
C VAL A 161 0.04 10.75 -31.32
N LEU A 162 -1.01 10.22 -30.70
CA LEU A 162 -1.92 11.02 -29.88
C LEU A 162 -1.35 11.10 -28.46
N LEU A 163 -0.63 12.18 -28.18
CA LEU A 163 0.07 12.39 -26.91
C LEU A 163 -0.85 13.00 -25.85
N ARG A 164 -0.74 12.47 -24.64
CA ARG A 164 -1.26 13.08 -23.42
C ARG A 164 -0.19 13.18 -22.35
N ARG A 165 -0.45 14.07 -21.40
CA ARG A 165 0.39 14.27 -20.21
C ARG A 165 -0.46 14.21 -18.94
N TYR A 166 0.12 13.69 -17.88
CA TYR A 166 -0.38 13.83 -16.51
C TYR A 166 -0.40 15.32 -16.13
N ILE A 167 -1.47 15.78 -15.47
CA ILE A 167 -1.68 17.21 -15.15
C ILE A 167 -1.71 17.52 -13.66
N GLU A 168 -1.75 16.50 -12.83
CA GLU A 168 -1.67 16.65 -11.39
C GLU A 168 -0.22 16.93 -10.96
N PRO A 169 -0.01 17.38 -9.70
CA PRO A 169 1.32 17.56 -9.15
C PRO A 169 2.19 16.30 -9.22
N LEU A 170 3.46 16.49 -9.58
CA LEU A 170 4.50 15.49 -9.37
C LEU A 170 4.95 15.56 -7.92
N GLU A 171 4.54 14.59 -7.11
CA GLU A 171 4.88 14.47 -5.69
C GLU A 171 6.33 13.97 -5.58
N SER A 172 7.20 14.77 -4.96
CA SER A 172 8.65 14.52 -4.88
C SER A 172 9.28 14.11 -6.23
N GLY A 173 8.85 14.77 -7.31
CA GLY A 173 9.40 14.55 -8.65
C GLY A 173 8.83 13.35 -9.40
N GLY A 174 7.68 12.78 -9.02
CA GLY A 174 7.01 11.74 -9.82
C GLY A 174 5.49 11.70 -9.66
N VAL A 175 4.82 10.86 -10.45
CA VAL A 175 3.36 10.66 -10.41
C VAL A 175 2.93 10.22 -9.01
N SER A 176 1.84 10.72 -8.43
CA SER A 176 1.46 10.35 -7.05
C SER A 176 1.31 8.83 -6.83
N ILE A 177 1.80 8.33 -5.70
CA ILE A 177 1.74 6.89 -5.33
C ILE A 177 0.30 6.35 -5.31
N LYS A 178 -0.69 7.19 -4.99
CA LYS A 178 -2.11 6.80 -4.95
C LYS A 178 -2.68 6.35 -6.31
N TYR A 179 -2.02 6.69 -7.40
CA TYR A 179 -2.43 6.32 -8.74
C TYR A 179 -1.61 5.17 -9.32
N ARG A 180 -0.60 4.67 -8.60
CA ARG A 180 0.32 3.64 -9.07
C ARG A 180 -0.16 2.25 -8.72
N THR A 181 0.20 1.30 -9.56
CA THR A 181 -0.07 -0.14 -9.46
C THR A 181 1.18 -0.98 -9.73
N THR A 182 2.36 -0.40 -9.48
CA THR A 182 3.67 -1.01 -9.74
C THR A 182 4.07 -2.01 -8.66
N GLY A 183 4.53 -3.19 -9.07
CA GLY A 183 5.23 -4.16 -8.22
C GLY A 183 6.74 -4.16 -8.44
N ILE A 184 7.46 -5.04 -7.75
CA ILE A 184 8.92 -5.19 -7.90
C ILE A 184 9.35 -5.47 -9.35
N THR A 185 8.53 -6.23 -10.09
CA THR A 185 8.82 -6.53 -11.50
C THR A 185 8.77 -5.27 -12.37
N ASP A 186 7.86 -4.33 -12.07
CA ASP A 186 7.77 -3.04 -12.75
C ASP A 186 8.96 -2.14 -12.41
N VAL A 187 9.37 -2.11 -11.13
CA VAL A 187 10.55 -1.36 -10.68
C VAL A 187 11.80 -1.88 -11.39
N ALA A 188 12.08 -3.18 -11.29
CA ALA A 188 13.24 -3.81 -11.95
C ALA A 188 13.24 -3.58 -13.46
N TYR A 189 12.06 -3.59 -14.09
CA TYR A 189 11.91 -3.35 -15.52
C TYR A 189 12.27 -1.91 -15.91
N VAL A 190 11.69 -0.92 -15.23
CA VAL A 190 11.95 0.51 -15.47
C VAL A 190 13.42 0.82 -15.23
N ASP A 191 13.97 0.36 -14.13
CA ASP A 191 15.37 0.58 -13.76
C ASP A 191 16.30 -0.06 -14.78
N SER A 192 15.92 -1.20 -15.36
CA SER A 192 16.70 -1.82 -16.42
C SER A 192 16.75 -1.01 -17.71
N ILE A 193 15.64 -0.38 -18.08
CA ILE A 193 15.56 0.53 -19.24
C ILE A 193 16.47 1.73 -19.01
N VAL A 194 16.36 2.36 -17.83
CA VAL A 194 17.14 3.56 -17.49
C VAL A 194 18.62 3.26 -17.34
N ALA A 195 18.99 2.17 -16.68
CA ALA A 195 20.38 1.74 -16.52
C ALA A 195 20.99 1.17 -17.82
N GLY A 196 20.16 0.84 -18.82
CA GLY A 196 20.59 0.21 -20.06
C GLY A 196 21.15 -1.21 -19.89
N ARG A 197 20.87 -1.87 -18.76
CA ARG A 197 21.29 -3.24 -18.45
C ARG A 197 20.15 -3.95 -17.74
N ARG A 198 20.02 -5.27 -17.93
CA ARG A 198 18.98 -6.05 -17.26
C ARG A 198 19.26 -6.16 -15.76
N ILE A 199 18.29 -5.73 -14.96
CA ILE A 199 18.18 -5.90 -13.52
C ILE A 199 17.05 -6.89 -13.30
N SER A 200 17.29 -7.88 -12.44
CA SER A 200 16.26 -8.88 -12.12
C SER A 200 15.52 -8.45 -10.87
N PRO A 201 14.22 -8.77 -10.71
CA PRO A 201 13.50 -8.48 -9.48
C PRO A 201 14.24 -9.01 -8.25
N GLU A 202 14.87 -10.18 -8.33
CA GLU A 202 15.64 -10.74 -7.21
C GLU A 202 16.83 -9.84 -6.78
N LEU A 203 17.45 -9.10 -7.72
CA LEU A 203 18.51 -8.13 -7.41
C LEU A 203 17.98 -6.83 -6.80
N GLU A 204 16.70 -6.51 -7.04
CA GLU A 204 16.00 -5.41 -6.36
C GLU A 204 15.50 -5.80 -4.97
N GLU A 205 15.43 -7.09 -4.67
CA GLU A 205 15.06 -7.56 -3.33
C GLU A 205 16.31 -7.73 -2.45
N HIS A 206 17.38 -8.30 -3.00
CA HIS A 206 18.55 -8.72 -2.23
C HIS A 206 19.87 -8.57 -2.99
N ARG A 207 20.97 -8.43 -2.23
CA ARG A 207 22.32 -8.46 -2.80
C ARG A 207 22.74 -9.89 -3.16
N LYS A 208 23.35 -10.07 -4.33
CA LYS A 208 23.87 -11.36 -4.79
C LYS A 208 25.12 -11.78 -3.99
N GLU A 209 24.92 -12.71 -3.04
CA GLU A 209 25.87 -13.55 -2.26
C GLU A 209 27.19 -12.97 -1.71
N GLU A 210 27.34 -13.09 -0.38
CA GLU A 210 28.45 -13.74 0.39
C GLU A 210 28.31 -13.43 1.90
N HIS A 211 27.50 -12.42 2.26
CA HIS A 211 27.32 -11.93 3.64
C HIS A 211 26.05 -12.44 4.37
N ASP A 212 25.28 -13.34 3.76
CA ASP A 212 24.02 -13.88 4.32
C ASP A 212 24.17 -14.63 5.65
N LYS A 213 25.41 -14.99 6.04
CA LYS A 213 25.66 -15.54 7.37
C LYS A 213 25.39 -14.51 8.49
N GLU A 214 25.48 -13.22 8.18
CA GLU A 214 25.14 -12.12 9.10
C GLU A 214 23.86 -11.37 8.69
N ALA A 215 23.49 -11.34 7.40
CA ALA A 215 22.38 -10.50 6.90
C ALA A 215 20.97 -11.08 7.17
N LEU A 216 20.79 -12.40 7.22
CA LEU A 216 19.48 -13.05 7.47
C LEU A 216 19.53 -14.20 8.49
N GLY A 217 20.43 -14.10 9.48
CA GLY A 217 20.37 -14.92 10.69
C GLY A 217 21.14 -16.25 10.65
N MET A 218 22.39 -16.22 11.11
CA MET A 218 23.01 -17.36 11.79
C MET A 218 23.39 -17.01 13.25
N VAL A 219 22.46 -16.43 14.01
CA VAL A 219 22.59 -16.34 15.47
C VAL A 219 21.80 -17.50 16.09
N ALA A 220 22.54 -18.48 16.60
CA ALA A 220 22.15 -19.68 17.37
C ALA A 220 20.71 -20.23 17.16
N LYS A 221 20.60 -21.29 16.34
CA LYS A 221 19.41 -22.17 16.23
C LYS A 221 19.05 -22.94 17.51
N GLU A 222 19.81 -22.77 18.59
CA GLU A 222 19.58 -23.46 19.86
C GLU A 222 18.55 -22.68 20.69
N GLY A 223 17.30 -23.14 20.65
CA GLY A 223 16.18 -22.56 21.41
C GLY A 223 14.92 -22.30 20.57
N ARG A 224 15.02 -22.26 19.24
CA ARG A 224 13.89 -21.97 18.32
C ARG A 224 13.15 -23.21 17.78
N ARG A 225 13.53 -24.41 18.22
CA ARG A 225 12.94 -25.68 17.71
C ARG A 225 11.62 -25.99 18.41
N VAL A 226 10.61 -25.16 18.21
CA VAL A 226 9.24 -25.46 18.61
C VAL A 226 8.46 -25.82 17.36
N ASP A 227 7.73 -26.93 17.41
CA ASP A 227 6.95 -27.45 16.30
C ASP A 227 5.54 -27.83 16.82
N PRO A 228 4.45 -27.27 16.25
CA PRO A 228 4.46 -26.33 15.13
C PRO A 228 5.02 -24.94 15.51
N GLN A 229 5.63 -24.26 14.54
CA GLN A 229 6.34 -22.98 14.73
C GLN A 229 5.45 -21.84 15.26
N TRP A 230 4.13 -21.91 15.04
CA TRP A 230 3.14 -20.98 15.60
C TRP A 230 2.79 -21.25 17.07
N THR A 231 3.63 -21.99 17.79
CA THR A 231 3.52 -22.13 19.26
C THR A 231 4.67 -21.44 19.98
N ARG A 232 5.42 -20.60 19.25
CA ARG A 232 6.41 -19.69 19.84
C ARG A 232 5.69 -18.46 20.40
N SER A 233 6.01 -18.10 21.63
CA SER A 233 5.66 -16.79 22.16
C SER A 233 6.42 -15.69 21.42
N CYS A 234 5.72 -14.60 21.12
CA CYS A 234 6.24 -13.36 20.56
C CYS A 234 6.86 -12.52 21.67
N TRP A 235 6.50 -11.26 21.85
CA TRP A 235 7.10 -10.40 22.87
C TRP A 235 6.76 -10.88 24.30
N PRO A 236 7.73 -10.97 25.25
CA PRO A 236 9.14 -10.54 25.17
C PRO A 236 10.14 -11.58 24.65
N SER A 237 9.64 -12.74 24.22
CA SER A 237 10.40 -13.79 23.53
C SER A 237 10.56 -13.47 22.03
N THR A 238 10.63 -14.49 21.17
CA THR A 238 10.86 -14.31 19.73
C THR A 238 10.10 -15.38 18.94
N CYS A 239 9.05 -14.95 18.25
CA CYS A 239 8.26 -15.77 17.31
C CYS A 239 8.63 -15.51 15.84
N GLY A 240 9.55 -14.58 15.57
CA GLY A 240 10.05 -14.24 14.23
C GLY A 240 11.56 -14.49 14.07
N PRO A 241 12.13 -14.18 12.89
CA PRO A 241 13.56 -14.29 12.61
C PRO A 241 14.38 -13.16 13.29
N GLY A 242 15.67 -13.10 12.93
CA GLY A 242 16.56 -12.02 13.40
C GLY A 242 16.99 -12.17 14.85
N ARG A 243 17.43 -11.06 15.46
CA ARG A 243 17.90 -11.01 16.86
C ARG A 243 16.80 -10.75 17.89
N GLY A 244 15.54 -10.94 17.49
CA GLY A 244 14.36 -10.70 18.32
C GLY A 244 13.81 -9.28 18.19
N PRO A 245 12.64 -9.02 18.82
CA PRO A 245 11.94 -7.73 18.73
C PRO A 245 12.73 -6.61 19.41
N TRP A 246 12.58 -5.40 18.90
CA TRP A 246 13.06 -4.18 19.55
C TRP A 246 12.44 -4.00 20.95
N GLN A 247 13.26 -3.58 21.91
CA GLN A 247 12.91 -3.71 23.34
C GLN A 247 12.44 -2.41 24.00
N THR A 248 12.79 -1.25 23.45
CA THR A 248 12.48 0.05 24.05
C THR A 248 10.99 0.35 23.91
N ARG A 249 10.28 0.44 25.04
CA ARG A 249 8.83 0.72 25.07
C ARG A 249 8.48 1.97 25.85
N THR A 250 7.43 2.65 25.44
CA THR A 250 6.84 3.82 26.11
C THR A 250 5.32 3.76 26.08
N ALA A 251 4.65 4.16 27.16
CA ALA A 251 3.19 4.27 27.21
C ALA A 251 2.65 5.58 26.59
N VAL A 252 3.53 6.49 26.20
CA VAL A 252 3.18 7.81 25.67
C VAL A 252 3.43 7.81 24.16
N ALA A 253 2.36 8.04 23.39
CA ALA A 253 2.46 8.29 21.97
C ALA A 253 3.25 9.59 21.71
N PRO A 254 4.30 9.55 20.88
CA PRO A 254 4.97 10.77 20.40
C PRO A 254 4.02 11.65 19.59
N THR A 255 4.29 12.96 19.54
CA THR A 255 3.49 13.87 18.70
C THR A 255 3.55 13.44 17.24
N GLY A 256 2.39 13.30 16.60
CA GLY A 256 2.26 12.84 15.21
C GLY A 256 1.92 11.35 15.07
N VAL A 257 1.91 10.59 16.17
CA VAL A 257 1.42 9.21 16.21
C VAL A 257 0.06 9.18 16.91
N ASN A 258 -0.87 8.38 16.40
CA ASN A 258 -2.19 8.22 17.00
C ASN A 258 -2.08 7.52 18.37
N ASP A 259 -2.69 8.10 19.40
CA ASP A 259 -2.59 7.58 20.76
C ASP A 259 -3.57 6.43 21.07
N VAL A 260 -3.43 5.31 20.37
CA VAL A 260 -4.37 4.17 20.41
C VAL A 260 -3.82 2.91 21.05
N TRP A 261 -2.50 2.78 21.21
CA TRP A 261 -1.83 1.61 21.78
C TRP A 261 -1.49 1.80 23.26
N GLU A 262 -1.56 0.73 24.05
CA GLU A 262 -1.15 0.70 25.46
C GLU A 262 0.33 1.07 25.61
N GLU A 263 1.15 0.55 24.71
CA GLU A 263 2.59 0.84 24.62
C GLU A 263 3.02 0.98 23.16
N TYR A 264 4.06 1.77 22.94
CA TYR A 264 4.74 1.99 21.68
C TYR A 264 6.16 1.47 21.77
N VAL A 265 6.65 0.86 20.69
CA VAL A 265 8.02 0.36 20.59
C VAL A 265 8.86 1.37 19.81
N THR A 266 9.85 1.97 20.47
CA THR A 266 10.71 2.98 19.85
C THR A 266 11.94 2.34 19.23
N VAL A 267 12.14 2.60 17.94
CA VAL A 267 13.31 2.22 17.16
C VAL A 267 13.99 3.48 16.68
N THR A 268 15.28 3.66 16.98
CA THR A 268 15.99 4.88 16.58
C THR A 268 16.70 4.66 15.25
N TYR A 269 16.68 5.65 14.37
CA TYR A 269 17.43 5.66 13.12
C TYR A 269 18.12 6.99 12.84
N SER A 270 19.15 6.99 12.02
CA SER A 270 19.83 8.19 11.54
C SER A 270 20.26 8.04 10.09
N PHE A 271 20.43 9.16 9.40
CA PHE A 271 20.97 9.17 8.04
C PHE A 271 22.49 9.34 8.06
N ALA A 272 23.20 8.44 7.40
CA ALA A 272 24.62 8.61 7.11
C ALA A 272 24.86 9.88 6.28
N ALA A 273 26.09 10.40 6.34
CA ALA A 273 26.48 11.54 5.53
C ALA A 273 26.35 11.23 4.03
N GLY A 274 25.94 12.22 3.23
CA GLY A 274 25.88 12.12 1.77
C GLY A 274 24.53 11.71 1.18
N LEU A 275 23.50 11.48 1.99
CA LEU A 275 22.14 11.26 1.50
C LEU A 275 21.49 12.59 1.13
N ASP A 276 20.91 12.65 -0.07
CA ASP A 276 20.13 13.79 -0.57
C ASP A 276 18.76 13.89 0.12
N ALA A 277 18.12 15.06 0.00
CA ALA A 277 16.85 15.33 0.66
C ALA A 277 15.69 14.47 0.12
N THR A 278 15.67 14.16 -1.18
CA THR A 278 14.61 13.36 -1.80
C THR A 278 14.61 11.95 -1.21
N ARG A 279 15.78 11.33 -1.11
CA ARG A 279 15.96 10.00 -0.51
C ARG A 279 15.59 9.98 0.97
N LYS A 280 15.97 11.02 1.73
CA LYS A 280 15.56 11.15 3.14
C LYS A 280 14.05 11.26 3.31
N GLU A 281 13.40 12.08 2.48
CA GLU A 281 11.95 12.24 2.53
C GLU A 281 11.21 10.96 2.15
N ALA A 282 11.67 10.24 1.13
CA ALA A 282 11.09 8.96 0.77
C ALA A 282 11.20 7.91 1.89
N PHE A 283 12.32 7.90 2.61
CA PHE A 283 12.50 7.02 3.76
C PHE A 283 11.57 7.42 4.92
N ARG A 284 11.37 8.72 5.17
CA ARG A 284 10.41 9.21 6.16
C ARG A 284 8.96 8.85 5.80
N ASP A 285 8.62 8.84 4.52
CA ASP A 285 7.31 8.36 4.04
C ASP A 285 7.14 6.85 4.30
N ALA A 286 8.19 6.06 4.07
CA ALA A 286 8.19 4.63 4.41
C ALA A 286 8.03 4.40 5.93
N VAL A 287 8.69 5.21 6.75
CA VAL A 287 8.52 5.22 8.21
C VAL A 287 7.07 5.50 8.62
N THR A 288 6.40 6.43 7.94
CA THR A 288 5.01 6.78 8.24
C THR A 288 4.05 5.60 8.05
N ALA A 289 4.31 4.71 7.07
CA ALA A 289 3.50 3.52 6.87
C ALA A 289 3.50 2.59 8.10
N TRP A 290 4.63 2.49 8.79
CA TRP A 290 4.77 1.71 10.03
C TRP A 290 4.10 2.39 11.23
N HIS A 291 4.25 3.72 11.35
CA HIS A 291 3.62 4.50 12.44
C HIS A 291 2.10 4.44 12.41
N THR A 292 1.50 4.47 11.22
CA THR A 292 0.04 4.51 11.07
C THR A 292 -0.63 3.14 11.22
N SER A 293 0.15 2.06 11.03
CA SER A 293 -0.38 0.70 10.97
C SER A 293 -0.04 -0.15 12.19
N SER A 294 0.81 0.34 13.10
CA SER A 294 1.31 -0.46 14.22
C SER A 294 1.65 0.39 15.45
N CYS A 295 2.09 -0.26 16.53
CA CYS A 295 2.65 0.41 17.70
C CYS A 295 4.15 0.76 17.55
N ILE A 296 4.74 0.55 16.38
CA ILE A 296 6.15 0.82 16.11
C ILE A 296 6.36 2.32 15.84
N VAL A 297 7.34 2.90 16.51
CA VAL A 297 7.77 4.29 16.34
C VAL A 297 9.23 4.29 15.91
N LEU A 298 9.47 4.47 14.62
CA LEU A 298 10.80 4.83 14.13
C LEU A 298 11.05 6.33 14.35
N LYS A 299 12.09 6.67 15.11
CA LYS A 299 12.45 8.04 15.47
C LYS A 299 13.83 8.41 14.91
N GLU A 300 13.90 9.52 14.19
CA GLU A 300 15.16 10.03 13.65
C GLU A 300 15.97 10.73 14.75
N GLU A 301 17.14 10.20 15.08
CA GLU A 301 18.02 10.76 16.11
C GLU A 301 19.50 10.70 15.69
N ASP A 302 20.11 11.86 15.51
CA ASP A 302 21.54 12.06 15.29
C ASP A 302 22.10 13.10 16.30
N PRO A 303 23.00 12.70 17.22
CA PRO A 303 23.56 11.36 17.35
C PRO A 303 22.53 10.37 17.92
N ALA A 304 22.68 9.09 17.54
CA ALA A 304 21.92 7.99 18.11
C ALA A 304 22.07 7.94 19.65
N PRO A 305 20.98 7.91 20.44
CA PRO A 305 21.10 7.84 21.91
C PRO A 305 21.73 6.55 22.40
N ASP A 306 21.46 5.44 21.70
CA ASP A 306 22.09 4.13 21.93
C ASP A 306 22.63 3.57 20.60
N PRO A 307 23.90 3.82 20.27
CA PRO A 307 24.51 3.30 19.04
C PRO A 307 24.55 1.76 18.94
N SER A 308 24.37 1.03 20.05
CA SER A 308 24.35 -0.44 20.04
C SER A 308 23.00 -1.03 19.64
N HIS A 309 21.94 -0.21 19.65
CA HIS A 309 20.58 -0.56 19.25
C HIS A 309 20.00 0.56 18.38
N HIS A 310 20.44 0.60 17.13
CA HIS A 310 20.16 1.70 16.21
C HIS A 310 20.22 1.26 14.74
N ILE A 311 19.42 1.90 13.89
CA ILE A 311 19.43 1.72 12.44
C ILE A 311 20.20 2.86 11.78
N THR A 312 21.30 2.57 11.08
CA THR A 312 21.96 3.57 10.21
C THR A 312 21.47 3.43 8.78
N VAL A 313 20.91 4.50 8.22
CA VAL A 313 20.37 4.54 6.85
C VAL A 313 21.39 5.24 5.95
N GLY A 314 21.92 4.55 4.95
CA GLY A 314 23.09 5.00 4.20
C GLY A 314 23.12 4.56 2.74
N ILE A 315 24.19 4.97 2.04
CA ILE A 315 24.54 4.43 0.71
C ILE A 315 25.87 3.70 0.87
N TYR A 316 25.81 2.38 0.92
CA TYR A 316 26.94 1.46 1.06
C TYR A 316 27.24 0.74 -0.27
N ASP A 317 26.22 0.51 -1.07
CA ASP A 317 26.29 -0.09 -2.41
C ASP A 317 25.22 0.56 -3.29
N THR A 318 25.62 1.32 -4.32
CA THR A 318 24.68 2.04 -5.20
C THR A 318 23.83 1.10 -6.06
N GLY A 319 24.18 -0.18 -6.17
CA GLY A 319 23.51 -1.16 -7.01
C GLY A 319 22.50 -2.05 -6.28
N SER A 320 22.15 -1.77 -5.02
CA SER A 320 21.20 -2.57 -4.25
C SER A 320 20.36 -1.74 -3.27
N CYS A 321 19.22 -2.27 -2.84
CA CYS A 321 18.46 -1.84 -1.67
C CYS A 321 18.43 -3.05 -0.73
N TYR A 322 18.91 -2.92 0.52
CA TYR A 322 18.96 -4.08 1.43
C TYR A 322 19.15 -3.65 2.89
N LEU A 323 18.84 -4.57 3.80
CA LEU A 323 19.17 -4.52 5.21
C LEU A 323 20.37 -5.41 5.57
N SER A 324 21.25 -4.92 6.43
CA SER A 324 22.14 -5.74 7.24
C SER A 324 21.77 -5.66 8.72
N GLY A 325 21.71 -6.81 9.40
CA GLY A 325 21.43 -6.89 10.83
C GLY A 325 19.96 -6.81 11.20
N MET A 326 19.22 -7.89 10.99
CA MET A 326 17.78 -8.02 11.29
C MET A 326 17.45 -8.06 12.80
N GLY A 327 16.47 -7.27 13.22
CA GLY A 327 15.97 -7.21 14.59
C GLY A 327 16.92 -6.51 15.57
N TRP A 328 16.63 -6.63 16.87
CA TRP A 328 17.29 -5.91 17.96
C TRP A 328 18.83 -5.87 17.85
N GLY A 329 19.44 -4.69 17.97
CA GLY A 329 20.88 -4.49 17.85
C GLY A 329 21.22 -3.41 16.83
N THR A 330 22.43 -3.45 16.28
CA THR A 330 22.82 -2.55 15.20
C THR A 330 22.33 -3.09 13.85
N SER A 331 21.72 -2.20 13.07
CA SER A 331 21.26 -2.48 11.70
C SER A 331 21.76 -1.40 10.74
N SER A 332 21.89 -1.75 9.47
CA SER A 332 22.19 -0.79 8.41
C SER A 332 21.28 -1.01 7.22
N ILE A 333 20.55 0.02 6.82
CA ILE A 333 19.72 0.00 5.61
C ILE A 333 20.51 0.71 4.51
N ASN A 334 20.81 -0.02 3.43
CA ASN A 334 21.39 0.53 2.22
C ASN A 334 20.30 1.00 1.27
N LEU A 335 20.31 2.29 0.94
CA LEU A 335 19.34 2.92 0.05
C LEU A 335 19.80 3.05 -1.41
N GLY A 336 20.78 2.25 -1.84
CA GLY A 336 21.52 2.38 -3.10
C GLY A 336 20.72 2.97 -4.26
N TRP A 337 19.90 2.17 -4.95
CA TRP A 337 19.00 2.65 -6.00
C TRP A 337 17.62 3.05 -5.46
N CYS A 338 17.18 2.56 -4.29
CA CYS A 338 15.92 2.96 -3.68
C CYS A 338 16.03 4.38 -3.11
N ASN A 339 15.79 5.38 -3.96
CA ASN A 339 16.26 6.75 -3.75
C ASN A 339 15.18 7.83 -3.77
N ASP A 340 13.91 7.45 -3.93
CA ASP A 340 12.79 8.37 -4.03
C ASP A 340 11.43 7.67 -3.76
N LEU A 341 10.32 8.38 -3.98
CA LEU A 341 8.99 7.86 -3.70
C LEU A 341 8.52 6.74 -4.63
N GLN A 342 9.21 6.48 -5.75
CA GLN A 342 8.96 5.27 -6.53
C GLN A 342 9.37 4.02 -5.75
N HIS A 343 10.32 4.18 -4.84
CA HIS A 343 10.93 3.11 -4.07
C HIS A 343 10.49 3.10 -2.61
N THR A 344 9.46 3.87 -2.24
CA THR A 344 8.92 3.86 -0.86
C THR A 344 8.52 2.45 -0.42
N GLY A 345 7.93 1.63 -1.29
CA GLY A 345 7.62 0.23 -0.96
C GLY A 345 8.86 -0.61 -0.65
N ASN A 346 9.96 -0.40 -1.36
CA ASN A 346 11.24 -1.06 -1.06
C ASN A 346 11.79 -0.58 0.28
N MET A 347 11.68 0.71 0.60
CA MET A 347 12.07 1.21 1.92
C MET A 347 11.19 0.66 3.04
N ILE A 348 9.87 0.48 2.81
CA ILE A 348 8.97 -0.18 3.76
C ILE A 348 9.40 -1.64 3.98
N HIS A 349 9.75 -2.36 2.92
CA HIS A 349 10.28 -3.73 2.97
C HIS A 349 11.56 -3.81 3.82
N GLU A 350 12.54 -2.94 3.59
CA GLU A 350 13.78 -2.94 4.36
C GLU A 350 13.57 -2.59 5.84
N ILE A 351 12.62 -1.69 6.13
CA ILE A 351 12.21 -1.42 7.51
C ILE A 351 11.53 -2.67 8.11
N GLY A 352 10.69 -3.39 7.36
CA GLY A 352 10.11 -4.66 7.78
C GLY A 352 11.17 -5.69 8.16
N HIS A 353 12.22 -5.84 7.35
CA HIS A 353 13.39 -6.61 7.73
C HIS A 353 14.03 -6.07 9.01
N ALA A 354 14.20 -4.76 9.19
CA ALA A 354 14.83 -4.20 10.39
C ALA A 354 14.03 -4.51 11.66
N LEU A 355 12.71 -4.65 11.51
CA LEU A 355 11.76 -5.00 12.55
C LEU A 355 11.63 -6.52 12.78
N GLY A 356 12.26 -7.35 11.94
CA GLY A 356 12.32 -8.80 12.12
C GLY A 356 11.37 -9.59 11.23
N MET A 357 10.99 -9.09 10.07
CA MET A 357 10.22 -9.87 9.09
C MET A 357 11.18 -10.60 8.12
N ASN A 358 10.99 -11.91 7.90
CA ASN A 358 11.66 -12.61 6.78
C ASN A 358 10.86 -12.39 5.50
N HIS A 359 11.34 -12.92 4.38
CA HIS A 359 10.47 -13.06 3.23
C HIS A 359 9.37 -14.09 3.43
N GLU A 360 8.19 -13.78 2.89
CA GLU A 360 7.01 -14.64 3.00
C GLU A 360 7.23 -16.01 2.32
N GLN A 361 7.93 -16.06 1.17
CA GLN A 361 8.20 -17.32 0.48
C GLN A 361 9.13 -18.28 1.24
N LYS A 362 9.75 -17.83 2.34
CA LYS A 362 10.62 -18.65 3.19
C LYS A 362 9.88 -19.30 4.36
N ARG A 363 8.56 -19.11 4.47
CA ARG A 363 7.75 -19.83 5.45
C ARG A 363 7.78 -21.35 5.21
N SER A 364 7.61 -22.11 6.28
CA SER A 364 7.66 -23.58 6.24
C SER A 364 6.51 -24.22 5.45
N ASP A 365 5.37 -23.53 5.39
CA ASP A 365 4.16 -23.88 4.63
C ASP A 365 4.16 -23.34 3.19
N ALA A 366 5.15 -22.54 2.80
CA ALA A 366 5.18 -21.91 1.47
C ALA A 366 5.27 -22.97 0.36
N GLN A 367 6.25 -23.86 0.43
CA GLN A 367 6.55 -24.82 -0.65
C GLN A 367 6.18 -26.27 -0.34
N ALA A 368 5.71 -26.56 0.88
CA ALA A 368 5.36 -27.90 1.35
C ALA A 368 4.19 -27.84 2.32
N VAL A 369 3.47 -28.96 2.48
CA VAL A 369 2.45 -29.06 3.54
C VAL A 369 3.15 -29.04 4.90
N TYR A 370 2.75 -28.12 5.77
CA TYR A 370 3.26 -27.97 7.13
C TYR A 370 2.09 -28.01 8.12
N HIS A 371 1.98 -29.12 8.87
CA HIS A 371 0.90 -29.36 9.85
C HIS A 371 -0.54 -29.19 9.33
N GLY A 372 -0.75 -29.40 8.04
CA GLY A 372 -2.06 -29.28 7.38
C GLY A 372 -2.24 -28.01 6.55
N GLU A 373 -1.31 -27.06 6.68
CA GLU A 373 -1.28 -25.80 5.95
C GLU A 373 -0.37 -25.88 4.72
N GLY A 374 -0.66 -25.09 3.69
CA GLY A 374 0.07 -25.09 2.42
C GLY A 374 -0.07 -26.40 1.62
N PRO A 375 0.74 -26.59 0.56
CA PRO A 375 1.69 -25.63 0.01
C PRO A 375 0.99 -24.46 -0.67
N HIS A 376 1.60 -23.29 -0.57
CA HIS A 376 1.14 -22.05 -1.21
C HIS A 376 1.88 -21.75 -2.53
N LEU A 377 3.02 -22.39 -2.76
CA LEU A 377 3.91 -22.19 -3.91
C LEU A 377 4.31 -23.54 -4.52
N THR A 378 4.34 -23.59 -5.85
CA THR A 378 5.01 -24.65 -6.63
C THR A 378 6.34 -24.13 -7.14
N MET A 379 7.44 -24.64 -6.58
CA MET A 379 8.79 -24.20 -6.95
C MET A 379 9.31 -24.85 -8.24
N PHE A 380 9.88 -24.05 -9.13
CA PHE A 380 10.58 -24.48 -10.34
C PHE A 380 12.10 -24.45 -10.14
N TRP A 381 12.61 -25.33 -9.28
CA TRP A 381 14.02 -25.33 -8.87
C TRP A 381 15.04 -25.36 -10.01
N ALA A 382 14.72 -25.99 -11.15
CA ALA A 382 15.58 -25.98 -12.33
C ALA A 382 15.80 -24.58 -12.91
N ASN A 383 14.87 -23.66 -12.66
CA ASN A 383 14.94 -22.26 -13.08
C ASN A 383 15.59 -21.37 -12.03
N VAL A 384 15.86 -21.85 -10.81
CA VAL A 384 16.50 -21.05 -9.74
C VAL A 384 18.02 -21.19 -9.87
N PRO A 385 18.77 -20.09 -10.13
CA PRO A 385 20.23 -20.18 -10.16
C PRO A 385 20.76 -20.65 -8.80
N ALA A 386 21.83 -21.45 -8.81
CA ALA A 386 22.37 -22.07 -7.58
C ALA A 386 22.66 -21.05 -6.46
N SER A 387 23.16 -19.86 -6.82
CA SER A 387 23.45 -18.76 -5.88
C SER A 387 22.20 -18.15 -5.21
N TRP A 388 21.02 -18.40 -5.77
CA TRP A 388 19.75 -17.86 -5.29
C TRP A 388 18.92 -18.90 -4.53
N VAL A 389 19.27 -20.19 -4.60
CA VAL A 389 18.54 -21.26 -3.91
C VAL A 389 18.34 -20.98 -2.41
N PRO A 390 19.33 -20.49 -1.65
CA PRO A 390 19.14 -20.18 -0.22
C PRO A 390 18.05 -19.14 0.08
N GLN A 391 17.74 -18.26 -0.89
CA GLN A 391 16.73 -17.22 -0.75
C GLN A 391 15.29 -17.74 -0.92
N TYR A 392 15.14 -18.99 -1.39
CA TYR A 392 13.84 -19.67 -1.54
C TYR A 392 13.67 -20.84 -0.58
N LEU A 393 14.75 -21.30 0.08
CA LEU A 393 14.63 -22.40 1.03
C LEU A 393 13.86 -21.95 2.28
N PRO A 394 13.02 -22.83 2.86
CA PRO A 394 12.33 -22.55 4.11
C PRO A 394 13.30 -22.22 5.23
N ASP A 395 12.89 -21.27 6.05
CA ASP A 395 13.58 -20.88 7.26
C ASP A 395 12.62 -21.03 8.43
N ASP A 396 12.88 -22.02 9.29
CA ASP A 396 12.06 -22.36 10.46
C ASP A 396 11.93 -21.21 11.49
N SER A 397 12.75 -20.15 11.35
CA SER A 397 12.62 -18.96 12.19
C SER A 397 11.58 -17.96 11.67
N THR A 398 11.15 -18.08 10.41
CA THR A 398 10.13 -17.22 9.80
C THR A 398 8.83 -17.26 10.60
N TYR A 399 8.16 -16.12 10.72
CA TYR A 399 6.87 -16.03 11.38
C TYR A 399 5.80 -16.80 10.59
N ILE A 400 4.95 -17.53 11.30
CA ILE A 400 3.83 -18.32 10.75
C ILE A 400 2.64 -18.32 11.73
N GLY A 401 2.61 -17.33 12.62
CA GLY A 401 1.75 -17.28 13.80
C GLY A 401 2.49 -17.44 15.12
N SER A 402 1.75 -17.46 16.22
CA SER A 402 2.27 -17.36 17.59
C SER A 402 1.43 -18.17 18.60
N ALA A 403 2.04 -18.47 19.75
CA ALA A 403 1.28 -18.98 20.89
C ALA A 403 0.36 -17.90 21.49
N ASP A 404 -0.61 -18.33 22.32
CA ASP A 404 -1.37 -17.41 23.16
C ASP A 404 -0.42 -16.70 24.15
N ASP A 405 -0.15 -15.42 23.89
CA ASP A 405 0.70 -14.55 24.70
C ASP A 405 -0.09 -13.77 25.78
N GLY A 406 -1.34 -14.19 26.03
CA GLY A 406 -2.15 -13.80 27.16
C GLY A 406 -3.27 -12.80 26.81
N PRO A 407 -3.78 -12.05 27.80
CA PRO A 407 -4.91 -11.16 27.58
C PRO A 407 -4.65 -10.12 26.49
N ASN A 408 -5.64 -9.93 25.61
CA ASN A 408 -5.59 -9.01 24.46
C ASN A 408 -4.46 -9.33 23.48
N ASP A 409 -4.07 -10.60 23.35
CA ASP A 409 -3.15 -11.06 22.30
C ASP A 409 -3.69 -10.71 20.90
N PRO A 410 -2.91 -10.01 20.05
CA PRO A 410 -3.34 -9.65 18.70
C PRO A 410 -3.61 -10.86 17.80
N HIS A 411 -2.92 -11.99 18.01
CA HIS A 411 -3.10 -13.18 17.20
C HIS A 411 -2.70 -14.43 17.99
N THR A 412 -3.38 -15.54 17.76
CA THR A 412 -3.04 -16.83 18.38
C THR A 412 -3.25 -17.94 17.38
N GLY A 413 -2.27 -18.84 17.30
CA GLY A 413 -2.28 -19.98 16.39
C GLY A 413 -1.61 -19.64 15.07
N TYR A 414 -2.00 -20.35 14.01
CA TYR A 414 -1.45 -20.18 12.67
C TYR A 414 -1.93 -18.88 12.04
N ALA A 415 -1.00 -18.14 11.43
CA ALA A 415 -1.30 -16.98 10.59
C ALA A 415 -1.36 -17.41 9.13
N ASP A 416 -2.41 -17.02 8.41
CA ASP A 416 -2.56 -17.33 6.99
C ASP A 416 -1.37 -16.84 6.15
N TYR A 417 -1.11 -17.50 5.02
CA TYR A 417 -0.07 -17.11 4.08
C TYR A 417 -0.51 -15.88 3.28
N ASP A 418 0.28 -14.80 3.31
CA ASP A 418 -0.09 -13.53 2.69
C ASP A 418 0.61 -13.36 1.33
N PHE A 419 -0.08 -13.74 0.25
CA PHE A 419 0.43 -13.50 -1.11
C PHE A 419 0.65 -12.01 -1.42
N GLY A 420 -0.09 -11.11 -0.76
CA GLY A 420 0.04 -9.67 -0.92
C GLY A 420 1.13 -9.04 -0.05
N SER A 421 1.81 -9.82 0.81
CA SER A 421 2.84 -9.31 1.71
C SER A 421 3.89 -8.49 0.96
N ILE A 422 4.24 -7.33 1.52
CA ILE A 422 5.34 -6.51 1.02
C ILE A 422 6.68 -7.24 1.10
N MET A 423 6.75 -8.30 1.90
CA MET A 423 7.92 -9.18 2.05
C MET A 423 7.94 -10.35 1.05
N HIS A 424 6.90 -10.52 0.23
CA HIS A 424 6.83 -11.59 -0.76
C HIS A 424 7.60 -11.21 -2.04
N TYR A 425 8.38 -12.15 -2.59
CA TYR A 425 9.00 -11.99 -3.91
C TYR A 425 7.95 -11.97 -5.03
N GLY A 426 8.22 -11.21 -6.10
CA GLY A 426 7.32 -11.16 -7.25
C GLY A 426 7.19 -12.47 -8.02
N ALA A 427 6.06 -12.60 -8.71
CA ALA A 427 5.83 -13.70 -9.63
C ALA A 427 6.93 -13.72 -10.71
N SER A 428 7.47 -14.90 -10.96
CA SER A 428 8.58 -15.10 -11.89
C SER A 428 8.51 -16.49 -12.50
N ASN A 429 9.52 -16.89 -13.27
CA ASN A 429 9.66 -18.28 -13.70
C ASN A 429 10.30 -19.18 -12.63
N ARG A 430 10.42 -18.70 -11.38
CA ARG A 430 10.98 -19.45 -10.25
C ARG A 430 9.93 -20.26 -9.50
N PHE A 431 8.68 -19.82 -9.50
CA PHE A 431 7.56 -20.48 -8.85
C PHE A 431 6.22 -20.08 -9.46
N ASP A 432 5.18 -20.88 -9.21
CA ASP A 432 3.77 -20.50 -9.35
C ASP A 432 3.08 -20.50 -7.98
N THR A 433 1.99 -19.72 -7.83
CA THR A 433 1.18 -19.69 -6.60
C THR A 433 0.10 -20.77 -6.62
N ILE A 434 -0.36 -21.16 -5.43
CA ILE A 434 -1.47 -22.08 -5.19
C ILE A 434 -2.46 -21.35 -4.26
N PRO A 435 -3.62 -20.89 -4.75
CA PRO A 435 -4.12 -21.01 -6.12
C PRO A 435 -3.36 -20.12 -7.12
N SER A 436 -3.42 -20.47 -8.40
CA SER A 436 -2.76 -19.69 -9.47
C SER A 436 -3.34 -18.29 -9.64
N SER A 437 -4.57 -18.05 -9.15
CA SER A 437 -5.19 -16.72 -9.13
C SER A 437 -4.45 -15.72 -8.25
N SER A 438 -3.70 -16.18 -7.23
CA SER A 438 -2.92 -15.32 -6.34
C SER A 438 -1.65 -14.76 -6.96
N LYS A 439 -1.32 -15.16 -8.20
CA LYS A 439 -0.08 -14.76 -8.89
C LYS A 439 0.04 -13.25 -9.11
N SER A 440 -1.07 -12.53 -9.20
CA SER A 440 -1.08 -11.07 -9.34
C SER A 440 -0.85 -10.31 -8.03
N LEU A 441 -0.92 -10.98 -6.88
CA LEU A 441 -0.79 -10.36 -5.55
C LEU A 441 0.68 -10.27 -5.10
N VAL A 442 1.50 -11.23 -5.52
CA VAL A 442 2.89 -11.37 -5.07
C VAL A 442 3.82 -10.29 -5.64
N GLY A 443 4.73 -9.79 -4.80
CA GLY A 443 5.73 -8.79 -5.19
C GLY A 443 5.22 -7.36 -5.30
N GLN A 444 4.03 -7.05 -4.76
CA GLN A 444 3.58 -5.66 -4.65
C GLN A 444 4.57 -4.83 -3.82
N ARG A 445 4.84 -3.59 -4.23
CA ARG A 445 5.73 -2.64 -3.52
C ARG A 445 5.01 -1.30 -3.33
N LEU A 446 3.73 -1.37 -2.98
CA LEU A 446 2.87 -0.19 -2.81
C LEU A 446 2.71 0.15 -1.33
N SER A 447 2.35 -0.84 -0.50
CA SER A 447 2.00 -0.62 0.90
C SER A 447 2.10 -1.89 1.72
N LEU A 448 2.03 -1.77 3.04
CA LEU A 448 1.85 -2.92 3.92
C LEU A 448 0.51 -3.62 3.59
N ALA A 449 0.55 -4.94 3.50
CA ALA A 449 -0.65 -5.78 3.43
C ALA A 449 -1.20 -6.07 4.83
N THR A 450 -2.40 -6.62 4.90
CA THR A 450 -3.03 -6.97 6.16
C THR A 450 -2.22 -8.01 6.93
N GLY A 451 -1.62 -9.00 6.26
CA GLY A 451 -0.75 -9.98 6.91
C GLY A 451 0.52 -9.36 7.47
N ASP A 452 1.16 -8.42 6.74
CA ASP A 452 2.34 -7.69 7.23
C ASP A 452 2.05 -6.95 8.54
N ILE A 453 0.89 -6.28 8.58
CA ILE A 453 0.43 -5.51 9.73
C ILE A 453 0.14 -6.47 10.89
N ASN A 454 -0.66 -7.51 10.67
CA ASN A 454 -1.03 -8.48 11.70
C ASN A 454 0.21 -9.18 12.30
N GLN A 455 1.15 -9.60 11.46
CA GLN A 455 2.43 -10.15 11.90
C GLN A 455 3.14 -9.18 12.83
N MET A 456 3.21 -7.91 12.46
CA MET A 456 3.91 -6.91 13.26
C MET A 456 3.18 -6.54 14.56
N LEU A 457 1.85 -6.51 14.55
CA LEU A 457 1.04 -6.34 15.76
C LEU A 457 1.27 -7.50 16.74
N ASP A 458 1.30 -8.74 16.26
CA ASP A 458 1.52 -9.93 17.08
C ASP A 458 2.96 -10.05 17.58
N MET A 459 3.95 -9.94 16.69
CA MET A 459 5.38 -10.02 17.02
C MET A 459 5.77 -9.04 18.14
N TYR A 460 5.19 -7.84 18.12
CA TYR A 460 5.43 -6.80 19.12
C TYR A 460 4.35 -6.67 20.17
N GLN A 461 3.33 -7.52 20.15
CA GLN A 461 2.21 -7.50 21.09
C GLN A 461 1.64 -6.08 21.24
N CYS A 462 1.30 -5.46 20.10
CA CYS A 462 0.68 -4.14 20.04
C CYS A 462 -0.77 -4.24 20.54
N LYS A 463 -1.01 -3.81 21.78
CA LYS A 463 -2.32 -3.90 22.44
C LYS A 463 -3.03 -2.56 22.40
N LEU A 464 -4.30 -2.55 22.01
CA LEU A 464 -5.10 -1.32 21.99
C LEU A 464 -5.44 -0.88 23.42
N LYS A 465 -5.46 0.44 23.65
CA LYS A 465 -5.93 1.00 24.91
C LYS A 465 -7.38 0.58 25.14
N SER A 466 -7.64 0.04 26.32
CA SER A 466 -9.01 -0.11 26.81
C SER A 466 -9.62 1.27 27.06
N TYR A 467 -10.37 1.82 26.10
CA TYR A 467 -11.17 3.03 26.35
C TYR A 467 -12.24 2.67 27.39
N GLY A 468 -12.11 3.25 28.59
CA GLY A 468 -12.92 2.96 29.77
C GLY A 468 -14.40 3.38 29.65
N GLY A 469 -15.15 2.76 28.75
CA GLY A 469 -16.55 2.46 28.97
C GLY A 469 -16.60 1.17 29.79
N THR A 470 -17.00 1.28 31.05
CA THR A 470 -17.18 0.12 31.96
C THR A 470 -17.93 -1.02 31.29
N THR A 471 -17.21 -2.05 30.87
CA THR A 471 -17.73 -3.41 30.81
C THR A 471 -16.71 -4.33 31.43
N THR A 472 -16.98 -4.72 32.67
CA THR A 472 -16.26 -5.75 33.39
C THR A 472 -16.25 -7.02 32.53
N ALA A 473 -15.06 -7.46 32.16
CA ALA A 473 -14.82 -8.72 31.46
C ALA A 473 -15.29 -9.89 32.34
N THR A 474 -16.48 -10.39 32.02
CA THR A 474 -16.89 -11.81 32.03
C THR A 474 -18.26 -11.85 31.38
N SER A 475 -18.30 -11.99 30.05
CA SER A 475 -19.52 -12.45 29.38
C SER A 475 -19.18 -12.96 28.00
N THR A 476 -19.51 -14.22 27.76
CA THR A 476 -19.52 -14.93 26.47
C THR A 476 -20.67 -14.43 25.57
N LEU A 477 -20.92 -13.12 25.53
CA LEU A 477 -21.96 -12.53 24.69
C LEU A 477 -21.30 -11.83 23.49
N PRO A 478 -21.90 -11.97 22.29
CA PRO A 478 -21.40 -11.34 21.08
C PRO A 478 -21.34 -9.81 21.23
N PRO A 479 -20.45 -9.13 20.48
CA PRO A 479 -20.35 -7.67 20.50
C PRO A 479 -21.71 -7.01 20.31
N VAL A 480 -22.07 -6.09 21.22
CA VAL A 480 -23.34 -5.37 21.16
C VAL A 480 -23.17 -4.17 20.24
N TYR A 481 -23.63 -4.29 18.99
CA TYR A 481 -23.66 -3.19 18.03
C TYR A 481 -24.87 -2.28 18.25
N PRO A 482 -24.77 -0.97 17.95
CA PRO A 482 -25.93 -0.06 17.95
C PRO A 482 -27.07 -0.63 17.11
N THR A 483 -28.30 -0.63 17.63
CA THR A 483 -29.48 -1.09 16.87
C THR A 483 -29.81 -0.17 15.70
N THR A 484 -29.47 1.12 15.84
CA THR A 484 -29.71 2.15 14.83
C THR A 484 -28.55 3.15 14.78
N LEU A 485 -28.11 3.49 13.57
CA LEU A 485 -27.21 4.60 13.30
C LEU A 485 -27.97 5.69 12.55
N THR A 486 -27.57 6.94 12.73
CA THR A 486 -28.06 8.04 11.90
C THR A 486 -26.87 8.67 11.18
N GLY A 487 -26.95 8.73 9.85
CA GLY A 487 -25.94 9.38 9.02
C GLY A 487 -26.28 10.85 8.77
N THR A 488 -25.28 11.72 8.79
CA THR A 488 -25.40 13.14 8.43
C THR A 488 -24.19 13.64 7.65
N ASN A 489 -24.37 14.73 6.89
CA ASN A 489 -23.37 15.37 6.03
C ASN A 489 -22.96 14.59 4.77
N PHE A 490 -23.79 13.67 4.28
CA PHE A 490 -23.65 13.17 2.91
C PHE A 490 -24.00 14.27 1.90
N CYS A 491 -23.22 14.35 0.81
CA CYS A 491 -23.36 15.40 -0.19
C CYS A 491 -24.75 15.43 -0.86
N SER A 492 -25.07 16.54 -1.50
CA SER A 492 -26.42 16.81 -2.05
C SER A 492 -26.95 15.71 -2.97
N TYR A 493 -26.08 15.08 -3.78
CA TYR A 493 -26.44 14.00 -4.71
C TYR A 493 -26.91 12.72 -4.00
N ILE A 494 -26.25 12.33 -2.91
CA ILE A 494 -26.65 11.21 -2.04
C ILE A 494 -27.24 11.70 -0.72
N SER A 495 -27.90 12.86 -0.73
CA SER A 495 -28.48 13.47 0.48
C SER A 495 -29.52 12.59 1.17
N SER A 496 -30.11 11.65 0.43
CA SER A 496 -30.99 10.60 0.96
C SER A 496 -30.31 9.62 1.92
N TYR A 497 -28.97 9.59 1.99
CA TYR A 497 -28.20 8.77 2.93
C TYR A 497 -28.08 9.44 4.31
N ASN A 498 -28.49 10.72 4.41
CA ASN A 498 -28.69 11.42 5.68
C ASN A 498 -29.95 10.91 6.40
N THR A 499 -29.93 9.64 6.79
CA THR A 499 -31.09 8.88 7.26
C THR A 499 -30.68 7.92 8.37
N GLN A 500 -31.68 7.23 8.92
CA GLN A 500 -31.47 6.16 9.89
C GLN A 500 -31.16 4.83 9.18
N TRP A 501 -30.15 4.14 9.69
CA TRP A 501 -29.67 2.84 9.27
C TRP A 501 -29.94 1.84 10.39
N THR A 502 -30.61 0.74 10.10
CA THR A 502 -31.01 -0.27 11.09
C THR A 502 -30.09 -1.47 11.03
N TYR A 503 -29.57 -1.91 12.18
CA TYR A 503 -28.74 -3.11 12.29
C TYR A 503 -29.48 -4.35 11.77
N GLN A 504 -28.84 -5.13 10.91
CA GLN A 504 -29.44 -6.31 10.30
C GLN A 504 -28.76 -7.63 10.71
N GLY A 505 -27.53 -7.59 11.23
CA GLY A 505 -26.79 -8.78 11.65
C GLY A 505 -25.28 -8.61 11.54
N THR A 506 -24.56 -9.73 11.60
CA THR A 506 -23.10 -9.81 11.38
C THR A 506 -22.76 -10.70 10.18
N THR A 507 -21.71 -10.37 9.45
CA THR A 507 -21.13 -11.18 8.37
C THR A 507 -20.34 -12.38 8.91
N ALA A 508 -19.82 -13.25 8.03
CA ALA A 508 -18.96 -14.39 8.40
C ALA A 508 -17.70 -13.97 9.17
N SER A 509 -17.17 -12.78 8.88
CA SER A 509 -16.02 -12.17 9.59
C SER A 509 -16.42 -11.52 10.93
N GLY A 510 -17.67 -11.64 11.35
CA GLY A 510 -18.18 -11.07 12.61
C GLY A 510 -18.54 -9.59 12.54
N MET A 511 -18.50 -8.97 11.34
CA MET A 511 -18.68 -7.54 11.15
C MET A 511 -20.14 -7.13 11.05
N PRO A 512 -20.60 -6.05 11.71
CA PRO A 512 -22.00 -5.64 11.63
C PRO A 512 -22.32 -5.05 10.26
N TYR A 513 -23.54 -5.25 9.80
CA TYR A 513 -24.07 -4.57 8.63
C TYR A 513 -25.43 -3.93 8.94
N TYR A 514 -25.67 -2.79 8.31
CA TYR A 514 -26.84 -1.94 8.52
C TYR A 514 -27.55 -1.68 7.20
N GLN A 515 -28.87 -1.48 7.26
CA GLN A 515 -29.69 -1.19 6.09
C GLN A 515 -30.46 0.11 6.28
N SER A 516 -30.46 0.97 5.26
CA SER A 516 -31.43 2.06 5.14
C SER A 516 -32.66 1.56 4.38
N THR A 517 -33.86 1.93 4.85
CA THR A 517 -35.12 1.56 4.18
C THR A 517 -35.42 2.44 2.97
N VAL A 518 -34.95 3.69 2.98
CA VAL A 518 -35.11 4.66 1.89
C VAL A 518 -33.87 5.57 1.84
N PRO A 519 -32.96 5.39 0.86
CA PRO A 519 -32.96 4.38 -0.20
C PRO A 519 -32.51 3.01 0.31
N ASN A 520 -32.84 1.94 -0.42
CA ASN A 520 -32.41 0.57 -0.08
C ASN A 520 -30.91 0.37 -0.36
N VAL A 521 -30.08 0.74 0.61
CA VAL A 521 -28.62 0.64 0.57
C VAL A 521 -28.10 0.07 1.89
N TRP A 522 -26.91 -0.51 1.82
CA TRP A 522 -26.29 -1.26 2.90
C TRP A 522 -24.98 -0.61 3.31
N LEU A 523 -24.74 -0.52 4.62
CA LEU A 523 -23.45 -0.19 5.22
C LEU A 523 -22.84 -1.49 5.77
N LEU A 524 -21.66 -1.86 5.29
CA LEU A 524 -20.93 -3.06 5.71
C LEU A 524 -19.42 -2.87 5.57
N TYR A 525 -18.66 -3.76 6.17
CA TYR A 525 -17.20 -3.82 6.01
C TYR A 525 -16.83 -4.82 4.93
N GLU A 526 -16.08 -4.37 3.93
CA GLU A 526 -15.51 -5.21 2.88
C GLU A 526 -14.00 -5.38 3.11
N PRO A 527 -13.55 -6.58 3.50
CA PRO A 527 -12.14 -6.86 3.73
C PRO A 527 -11.34 -6.91 2.42
N GLU A 528 -11.98 -7.32 1.33
CA GLU A 528 -11.43 -7.36 -0.02
C GLU A 528 -12.49 -6.78 -0.95
N CYS A 529 -12.17 -5.65 -1.57
CA CYS A 529 -12.96 -5.05 -2.62
C CYS A 529 -12.04 -5.07 -3.86
N GLY A 530 -11.89 -6.22 -4.52
CA GLY A 530 -11.00 -6.40 -5.67
C GLY A 530 -9.50 -6.15 -5.47
N ALA A 531 -8.74 -6.52 -6.51
CA ALA A 531 -7.28 -6.75 -6.48
C ALA A 531 -6.38 -5.54 -6.14
N PHE A 532 -6.94 -4.36 -5.88
CA PHE A 532 -6.20 -3.11 -5.69
C PHE A 532 -6.74 -2.19 -4.58
N HIS A 533 -7.57 -2.70 -3.67
CA HIS A 533 -8.16 -1.85 -2.62
C HIS A 533 -7.92 -2.38 -1.21
N SER A 534 -7.51 -1.47 -0.33
CA SER A 534 -7.44 -1.71 1.11
C SER A 534 -8.83 -2.00 1.71
N PRO A 535 -8.88 -2.77 2.82
CA PRO A 535 -10.13 -3.03 3.54
C PRO A 535 -10.87 -1.75 3.90
N LYS A 536 -12.18 -1.69 3.70
CA LYS A 536 -12.95 -0.45 3.85
C LYS A 536 -14.39 -0.70 4.29
N TRP A 537 -14.97 0.29 4.95
CA TRP A 537 -16.42 0.35 5.11
C TRP A 537 -17.04 0.92 3.84
N VAL A 538 -18.05 0.24 3.30
CA VAL A 538 -18.71 0.64 2.05
C VAL A 538 -20.19 0.92 2.28
N ILE A 539 -20.72 1.82 1.45
CA ILE A 539 -22.16 2.05 1.30
C ILE A 539 -22.52 1.75 -0.15
N GLN A 540 -23.40 0.78 -0.37
CA GLN A 540 -23.80 0.37 -1.71
C GLN A 540 -25.18 -0.30 -1.75
N PRO A 541 -25.86 -0.30 -2.91
CA PRO A 541 -27.06 -1.10 -3.11
C PRO A 541 -26.67 -2.58 -3.29
N ILE A 542 -27.34 -3.47 -2.56
CA ILE A 542 -27.16 -4.93 -2.71
C ILE A 542 -28.53 -5.57 -2.89
N VAL A 543 -28.72 -6.24 -4.03
CA VAL A 543 -29.97 -6.92 -4.36
C VAL A 543 -30.06 -8.21 -3.55
N GLY A 544 -30.96 -8.25 -2.57
CA GLY A 544 -31.15 -9.41 -1.69
C GLY A 544 -30.35 -9.37 -0.38
N GLY A 545 -29.49 -8.36 -0.20
CA GLY A 545 -28.64 -8.18 0.99
C GLY A 545 -27.25 -8.83 0.87
N PRO A 546 -26.33 -8.52 1.80
CA PRO A 546 -24.96 -9.03 1.74
C PRO A 546 -24.90 -10.54 2.02
N SER A 547 -23.89 -11.20 1.45
CA SER A 547 -23.57 -12.59 1.73
C SER A 547 -23.19 -12.78 3.19
N LEU A 548 -23.81 -13.76 3.85
CA LEU A 548 -23.53 -14.08 5.27
C LEU A 548 -22.47 -15.16 5.43
N THR A 549 -22.03 -15.77 4.32
CA THR A 549 -21.09 -16.91 4.32
C THR A 549 -19.80 -16.61 3.57
N ALA A 550 -19.76 -15.56 2.75
CA ALA A 550 -18.55 -15.17 2.05
C ALA A 550 -17.63 -14.35 2.99
N THR A 551 -16.33 -14.52 2.81
CA THR A 551 -15.28 -13.78 3.53
C THR A 551 -14.76 -12.59 2.72
N SER A 552 -15.08 -12.52 1.43
CA SER A 552 -14.84 -11.41 0.49
C SER A 552 -15.97 -11.35 -0.56
N ASP A 553 -16.04 -10.29 -1.38
CA ASP A 553 -17.10 -10.05 -2.37
C ASP A 553 -18.53 -10.23 -1.78
N LEU A 554 -18.83 -9.46 -0.72
CA LEU A 554 -20.08 -9.63 0.02
C LEU A 554 -21.33 -9.26 -0.78
N ASN A 555 -21.18 -8.54 -1.89
CA ASN A 555 -22.28 -8.17 -2.78
C ASN A 555 -22.40 -9.09 -4.02
N GLY A 556 -21.42 -9.98 -4.26
CA GLY A 556 -21.43 -10.97 -5.33
C GLY A 556 -21.34 -10.36 -6.72
N ASP A 557 -20.74 -9.16 -6.84
CA ASP A 557 -20.63 -8.44 -8.10
C ASP A 557 -19.36 -8.79 -8.90
N GLY A 558 -18.52 -9.69 -8.36
CA GLY A 558 -17.26 -10.09 -8.98
C GLY A 558 -16.15 -9.09 -8.74
N ASP A 559 -16.06 -8.55 -7.51
CA ASP A 559 -14.99 -7.65 -7.06
C ASP A 559 -14.90 -6.32 -7.84
N THR A 560 -16.01 -5.85 -8.40
CA THR A 560 -16.04 -4.63 -9.23
C THR A 560 -16.06 -3.34 -8.42
N CYS A 561 -16.22 -3.43 -7.09
CA CYS A 561 -16.30 -2.29 -6.18
C CYS A 561 -17.33 -1.24 -6.60
N SER A 562 -18.51 -1.68 -7.01
CA SER A 562 -19.59 -0.80 -7.44
C SER A 562 -20.31 -0.16 -6.25
N LEU A 563 -19.59 0.73 -5.55
CA LEU A 563 -20.04 1.38 -4.32
C LEU A 563 -20.37 2.87 -4.51
N ASN A 564 -21.14 3.41 -3.57
CA ASN A 564 -21.63 4.80 -3.62
C ASN A 564 -20.89 5.71 -2.63
N ALA A 565 -20.36 5.14 -1.54
CA ALA A 565 -19.44 5.80 -0.63
C ALA A 565 -18.57 4.77 0.10
N TYR A 566 -17.39 5.19 0.57
CA TYR A 566 -16.54 4.39 1.43
C TYR A 566 -15.78 5.21 2.47
N PHE A 567 -15.38 4.52 3.52
CA PHE A 567 -14.44 4.96 4.53
C PHE A 567 -13.32 3.93 4.63
N SER A 568 -12.09 4.36 4.33
CA SER A 568 -10.90 3.55 4.53
C SER A 568 -10.60 3.50 6.02
N ALA A 569 -10.89 2.36 6.66
CA ALA A 569 -10.59 2.18 8.08
C ALA A 569 -9.06 2.23 8.29
N PRO A 570 -8.58 2.77 9.42
CA PRO A 570 -7.19 2.57 9.84
C PRO A 570 -6.86 1.07 9.91
N PRO A 571 -5.63 0.65 9.62
CA PRO A 571 -5.27 -0.77 9.67
C PRO A 571 -5.31 -1.32 11.10
N GLY A 572 -5.79 -2.57 11.28
CA GLY A 572 -5.60 -3.33 12.53
C GLY A 572 -6.84 -3.73 13.32
N LEU A 573 -8.07 -3.35 12.93
CA LEU A 573 -9.37 -3.98 13.26
C LEU A 573 -10.47 -3.01 12.80
N PRO A 574 -11.48 -3.45 12.03
CA PRO A 574 -12.49 -2.55 11.49
C PRO A 574 -13.55 -2.21 12.56
N SER A 575 -13.26 -1.27 13.45
CA SER A 575 -14.33 -0.72 14.30
C SER A 575 -15.40 -0.06 13.42
N LEU A 576 -16.68 -0.25 13.78
CA LEU A 576 -17.79 0.48 13.15
C LEU A 576 -17.48 1.98 13.16
N PRO A 577 -17.56 2.70 12.02
CA PRO A 577 -17.04 4.06 11.88
C PRO A 577 -18.01 5.11 12.46
N VAL A 578 -18.38 4.93 13.72
CA VAL A 578 -19.17 5.87 14.51
C VAL A 578 -18.33 7.11 14.80
N GLY A 579 -18.96 8.28 14.79
CA GLY A 579 -18.31 9.58 14.88
C GLY A 579 -18.24 10.29 13.54
N THR A 580 -17.57 11.45 13.53
CA THR A 580 -17.27 12.20 12.31
C THR A 580 -15.98 11.66 11.72
N ASN A 581 -16.07 11.11 10.52
CA ASN A 581 -14.97 10.53 9.78
C ASN A 581 -14.94 11.10 8.36
N THR A 582 -13.79 11.07 7.73
CA THR A 582 -13.63 11.56 6.35
C THR A 582 -13.96 10.44 5.37
N TRP A 583 -15.06 10.59 4.62
CA TRP A 583 -15.56 9.59 3.66
C TRP A 583 -15.32 10.04 2.23
N THR A 584 -15.05 9.09 1.35
CA THR A 584 -15.04 9.31 -0.10
C THR A 584 -16.37 8.82 -0.68
N MET A 585 -17.10 9.69 -1.37
CA MET A 585 -18.45 9.41 -1.83
C MET A 585 -18.70 9.96 -3.24
N TYR A 586 -19.58 9.30 -3.99
CA TYR A 586 -19.94 9.75 -5.33
C TYR A 586 -21.04 10.82 -5.28
N CYS A 587 -20.71 12.04 -5.70
CA CYS A 587 -21.56 13.22 -5.62
C CYS A 587 -22.16 13.65 -6.96
N GLY A 588 -22.39 12.67 -7.84
CA GLY A 588 -23.05 12.87 -9.12
C GLY A 588 -22.08 13.13 -10.27
N SER A 589 -22.60 13.17 -11.50
CA SER A 589 -21.80 13.24 -12.72
C SER A 589 -20.99 14.53 -12.89
N GLU A 590 -21.36 15.60 -12.17
CA GLU A 590 -20.68 16.90 -12.24
C GLU A 590 -19.51 17.01 -11.24
N LEU A 591 -19.64 16.42 -10.04
CA LEU A 591 -18.64 16.49 -8.97
C LEU A 591 -17.78 15.23 -8.87
N GLY A 592 -18.25 14.10 -9.41
CA GLY A 592 -17.57 12.82 -9.33
C GLY A 592 -17.42 12.34 -7.89
N TRP A 593 -16.31 11.66 -7.60
CA TRP A 593 -15.95 11.22 -6.26
C TRP A 593 -15.34 12.38 -5.47
N THR A 594 -15.94 12.70 -4.33
CA THR A 594 -15.45 13.75 -3.42
C THR A 594 -15.15 13.17 -2.05
N THR A 595 -14.28 13.84 -1.31
CA THR A 595 -13.97 13.46 0.07
C THR A 595 -14.47 14.55 1.02
N ASP A 596 -15.31 14.18 1.99
CA ASP A 596 -15.93 15.11 2.95
C ASP A 596 -16.18 14.42 4.29
N ASP A 597 -16.40 15.21 5.34
CA ASP A 597 -16.62 14.72 6.70
C ASP A 597 -18.10 14.30 6.90
N VAL A 598 -18.31 13.00 7.08
CA VAL A 598 -19.60 12.38 7.37
C VAL A 598 -19.64 11.95 8.82
N THR A 599 -20.77 12.20 9.48
CA THR A 599 -21.00 11.74 10.86
C THR A 599 -21.97 10.57 10.88
N LEU A 600 -21.55 9.44 11.44
CA LEU A 600 -22.45 8.35 11.84
C LEU A 600 -22.59 8.38 13.36
N HIS A 601 -23.80 8.60 13.87
CA HIS A 601 -24.02 8.61 15.32
C HIS A 601 -24.98 7.51 15.77
N ASP A 602 -24.64 6.87 16.89
CA ASP A 602 -25.56 5.98 17.59
C ASP A 602 -26.78 6.79 18.01
N SER A 603 -27.95 6.32 17.61
CA SER A 603 -29.23 6.87 18.07
C SER A 603 -29.83 5.88 19.04
N PRO A 604 -29.65 6.05 20.37
CA PRO A 604 -30.35 5.22 21.32
C PRO A 604 -31.85 5.46 21.15
N THR A 605 -32.62 4.39 20.95
CA THR A 605 -34.07 4.44 21.08
C THR A 605 -34.42 5.12 22.39
N ALA A 606 -35.18 6.22 22.33
CA ALA A 606 -35.72 6.85 23.54
C ALA A 606 -36.38 5.76 24.40
N PRO A 607 -36.12 5.71 25.72
CA PRO A 607 -36.75 4.73 26.58
C PRO A 607 -38.27 4.83 26.41
N PRO A 608 -38.98 3.68 26.33
CA PRO A 608 -40.42 3.69 26.11
C PRO A 608 -41.09 4.53 27.21
N THR A 609 -41.92 5.47 26.79
CA THR A 609 -42.74 6.28 27.70
C THR A 609 -43.44 5.34 28.69
N PRO A 610 -43.35 5.57 30.01
CA PRO A 610 -43.98 4.71 31.00
C PRO A 610 -45.46 4.54 30.68
N ALA A 611 -45.92 3.29 30.60
CA ALA A 611 -47.33 2.99 30.37
C ALA A 611 -48.20 3.64 31.46
N PRO A 612 -49.40 4.14 31.13
CA PRO A 612 -50.34 4.65 32.14
C PRO A 612 -50.60 3.58 33.21
N PRO A 613 -50.72 3.96 34.50
CA PRO A 613 -50.93 2.98 35.56
C PRO A 613 -52.23 2.20 35.33
N THR A 614 -52.11 0.87 35.40
CA THR A 614 -53.22 -0.06 35.24
C THR A 614 -54.20 0.08 36.42
N PRO A 615 -55.53 0.12 36.20
CA PRO A 615 -56.50 0.26 37.29
C PRO A 615 -56.49 -0.97 38.21
N ALA A 616 -56.68 -0.73 39.51
CA ALA A 616 -56.61 -1.72 40.56
C ALA A 616 -57.67 -2.84 40.42
N PRO A 617 -57.39 -4.09 40.84
CA PRO A 617 -58.34 -5.20 40.75
C PRO A 617 -59.54 -5.01 41.69
N PRO A 618 -60.72 -5.57 41.34
CA PRO A 618 -61.90 -5.44 42.17
C PRO A 618 -61.77 -6.26 43.45
N THR A 619 -62.16 -5.65 44.57
CA THR A 619 -62.23 -6.27 45.89
C THR A 619 -63.29 -7.39 45.92
N PRO A 620 -63.02 -8.56 46.52
CA PRO A 620 -64.05 -9.59 46.71
C PRO A 620 -65.13 -9.12 47.69
N ALA A 621 -66.39 -9.31 47.32
CA ALA A 621 -67.56 -9.06 48.17
C ALA A 621 -67.71 -10.17 49.24
N PRO A 622 -68.34 -9.86 50.40
CA PRO A 622 -68.22 -10.61 51.66
C PRO A 622 -68.92 -11.97 51.69
#